data_AF-A0A9P6SRU7-F1
#
_entry.id   AF-A0A9P6SRU7-F1
#
_cell.length_a   1.000
_cell.length_b   1.000
_cell.length_c   1.000
_cell.angle_alpha   90.00
_cell.angle_beta   90.00
_cell.angle_gamma   90.00
#
_symmetry.space_group_name_H-M   'P 1'
#
loop_
_entity.id
_entity.type
_entity.pdbx_description
1 polymer ?
#
loop_
_entity_poly.entity_id
_entity_poly.type
_entity_poly.pdbx_seq_one_letter_code
_entity_poly.pdbx_strand_id
1 'polypeptide(L)'
;MVTHAFSGVLARTLLRATHSASAHAVPVRSFSSANLHAFKNSVSRPVFGSSLTRVAAQQQSGFARSTAHMVKVRFQSTVAAGAINNNTSAATTAATMVATTAAKTAPEMVVKPIVGYWMLTISAMTFGIVVVGGMTRLTESGLSIVEWNLIKGMKPPRSQAEWEEEFEKYKQFPEYKIMNHSMTLEEFKRIFYYEWSHRMLGRAIGVAFIIPGLYFAARGMLTKNIARRSLVIGALIGFQGALGWYMVKSGLDEQLMQTPSATPRVSQYRLAAHLGSAFLIYIGALMTGLKILTDVKVSQGAYESLAAAINNPALKRFKGAAHGIVALVFLTAISGAFVAGLDAGLIYNEFPTMGGRLMPPVKELFDDHYLKKGDHPTFGLWRNIFDNQVTVQFNHRVLATTTFTAASALFLYSRGLPLPPHIRLGVNALMGIACCQVGLGIATLLYMVPVTLGTAHQAGSLTLLTAALYLMHSLKKVPVLKKIRLR
;
A
#
# COMPACT_ATOMS: atom_id res chain seq x y z
N MET A 1 -12.90 23.15 24.37
CA MET A 1 -14.27 23.62 24.10
C MET A 1 -14.37 24.03 22.63
N VAL A 2 -14.30 23.07 21.69
CA VAL A 2 -14.26 23.33 20.23
C VAL A 2 -14.91 22.15 19.49
N THR A 3 -16.25 22.13 19.40
CA THR A 3 -17.02 21.04 18.78
C THR A 3 -18.33 21.47 18.09
N HIS A 4 -18.46 22.75 17.67
CA HIS A 4 -19.61 23.23 16.90
C HIS A 4 -19.18 24.20 15.78
N ALA A 5 -18.92 23.67 14.58
CA ALA A 5 -18.59 24.49 13.39
C ALA A 5 -18.93 23.85 12.02
N PHE A 6 -19.22 22.54 11.93
CA PHE A 6 -19.28 21.81 10.65
C PHE A 6 -20.66 21.29 10.21
N SER A 7 -21.72 21.49 11.00
CA SER A 7 -23.07 20.99 10.70
C SER A 7 -23.95 21.93 9.85
N GLY A 8 -23.55 23.19 9.64
CA GLY A 8 -24.43 24.23 9.10
C GLY A 8 -24.55 24.33 7.57
N VAL A 9 -23.73 23.59 6.80
CA VAL A 9 -23.59 23.77 5.34
C VAL A 9 -24.36 22.73 4.53
N LEU A 10 -24.25 21.43 4.87
CA LEU A 10 -24.88 20.35 4.08
C LEU A 10 -26.41 20.45 3.98
N ALA A 11 -27.06 20.94 5.04
CA ALA A 11 -28.53 21.01 5.12
C ALA A 11 -29.16 22.00 4.12
N ARG A 12 -28.42 23.01 3.65
CA ARG A 12 -28.96 24.07 2.78
C ARG A 12 -28.98 23.70 1.30
N THR A 13 -28.17 22.73 0.88
CA THR A 13 -28.07 22.31 -0.53
C THR A 13 -29.19 21.36 -0.95
N LEU A 14 -29.64 20.49 -0.04
CA LEU A 14 -30.68 19.48 -0.34
C LEU A 14 -32.10 20.06 -0.41
N LEU A 15 -32.37 21.18 0.26
CA LEU A 15 -33.68 21.85 0.27
C LEU A 15 -33.99 22.73 -0.95
N ARG A 16 -33.07 22.81 -1.93
CA ARG A 16 -33.23 23.65 -3.13
C ARG A 16 -33.50 22.89 -4.43
N ALA A 17 -33.65 21.57 -4.36
CA ALA A 17 -33.79 20.68 -5.53
C ALA A 17 -35.23 20.22 -5.83
N THR A 18 -36.23 20.67 -5.06
CA THR A 18 -37.62 20.17 -5.12
C THR A 18 -38.61 21.09 -5.85
N HIS A 19 -38.15 22.18 -6.49
CA HIS A 19 -39.01 23.15 -7.18
C HIS A 19 -38.54 23.46 -8.62
N SER A 20 -38.47 22.45 -9.49
CA SER A 20 -38.51 22.64 -10.96
C SER A 20 -38.84 21.34 -11.72
N ALA A 21 -40.11 20.92 -11.67
CA ALA A 21 -40.65 19.88 -12.56
C ALA A 21 -42.15 20.11 -12.81
N SER A 22 -42.54 20.42 -14.05
CA SER A 22 -43.94 20.45 -14.51
C SER A 22 -44.01 20.38 -16.03
N ALA A 23 -45.07 19.71 -16.52
CA ALA A 23 -45.57 19.71 -17.90
C ALA A 23 -44.56 19.43 -19.04
N HIS A 24 -44.49 18.17 -19.47
CA HIS A 24 -45.07 17.77 -20.76
C HIS A 24 -45.62 16.33 -20.66
N ALA A 25 -46.56 15.96 -21.54
CA ALA A 25 -47.36 14.75 -21.44
C ALA A 25 -47.86 14.27 -22.82
N VAL A 26 -48.68 13.21 -22.84
CA VAL A 26 -49.39 12.61 -23.99
C VAL A 26 -48.52 11.67 -24.87
N PRO A 27 -49.01 10.48 -25.32
CA PRO A 27 -50.17 9.69 -24.88
C PRO A 27 -49.82 8.26 -24.38
N VAL A 28 -50.76 7.62 -23.69
CA VAL A 28 -50.77 6.17 -23.42
C VAL A 28 -51.62 5.45 -24.50
N ARG A 29 -51.23 4.25 -24.90
CA ARG A 29 -52.11 3.27 -25.59
C ARG A 29 -52.40 2.08 -24.68
N SER A 30 -53.57 1.47 -24.84
CA SER A 30 -54.19 0.56 -23.88
C SER A 30 -54.45 -0.85 -24.42
N PHE A 31 -54.76 -1.77 -23.50
CA PHE A 31 -55.10 -3.20 -23.69
C PHE A 31 -53.91 -4.11 -24.09
N SER A 32 -53.91 -5.41 -23.78
CA SER A 32 -54.97 -6.22 -23.15
C SER A 32 -54.46 -7.16 -22.06
N SER A 33 -55.35 -7.61 -21.18
CA SER A 33 -55.11 -8.63 -20.15
C SER A 33 -55.54 -10.03 -20.63
N ALA A 34 -54.65 -11.02 -20.57
CA ALA A 34 -55.03 -12.42 -20.76
C ALA A 34 -54.12 -13.39 -19.96
N ASN A 35 -54.77 -14.42 -19.40
CA ASN A 35 -54.21 -15.72 -19.01
C ASN A 35 -53.07 -15.78 -17.96
N LEU A 36 -53.47 -15.78 -16.68
CA LEU A 36 -52.90 -16.76 -15.75
C LEU A 36 -53.34 -18.17 -16.20
N HIS A 37 -52.47 -19.18 -16.12
CA HIS A 37 -52.69 -20.44 -15.40
C HIS A 37 -51.52 -21.42 -15.57
N ALA A 38 -51.27 -22.24 -14.54
CA ALA A 38 -50.21 -23.26 -14.42
C ALA A 38 -48.76 -22.71 -14.45
N PHE A 39 -47.77 -23.33 -13.81
CA PHE A 39 -47.73 -24.59 -13.06
C PHE A 39 -47.35 -24.36 -11.58
N LYS A 40 -47.75 -25.27 -10.68
CA LYS A 40 -47.28 -25.33 -9.29
C LYS A 40 -47.07 -26.79 -8.89
N ASN A 41 -46.14 -27.02 -7.96
CA ASN A 41 -45.79 -28.30 -7.33
C ASN A 41 -45.08 -29.35 -8.21
N SER A 42 -43.84 -29.66 -7.85
CA SER A 42 -43.46 -31.04 -7.50
C SER A 42 -42.36 -31.01 -6.43
N VAL A 43 -42.28 -32.05 -5.60
CA VAL A 43 -41.38 -32.15 -4.44
C VAL A 43 -40.72 -33.53 -4.42
N SER A 44 -39.39 -33.59 -4.46
CA SER A 44 -38.64 -34.81 -4.13
C SER A 44 -37.16 -34.58 -3.76
N ARG A 45 -36.80 -35.09 -2.58
CA ARG A 45 -35.48 -35.64 -2.18
C ARG A 45 -35.77 -37.07 -1.71
N PRO A 46 -34.93 -38.09 -1.97
CA PRO A 46 -33.78 -38.41 -1.06
C PRO A 46 -32.63 -39.09 -1.89
N VAL A 47 -31.73 -40.01 -1.45
CA VAL A 47 -30.79 -40.10 -0.30
C VAL A 47 -29.58 -40.99 -0.67
N PHE A 48 -28.36 -40.56 -0.33
CA PHE A 48 -27.11 -41.37 -0.15
C PHE A 48 -26.52 -42.19 -1.33
N GLY A 49 -25.22 -42.52 -1.21
CA GLY A 49 -24.51 -43.43 -2.13
C GLY A 49 -22.99 -43.30 -2.12
N SER A 50 -22.30 -43.84 -1.10
CA SER A 50 -20.82 -43.76 -0.98
C SER A 50 -20.19 -45.11 -0.65
N SER A 51 -19.31 -45.67 -1.51
CA SER A 51 -18.30 -46.68 -1.11
C SER A 51 -17.27 -47.10 -2.19
N LEU A 52 -16.04 -47.32 -1.71
CA LEU A 52 -15.08 -48.40 -2.06
C LEU A 52 -14.46 -48.54 -3.47
N THR A 53 -13.31 -47.88 -3.62
CA THR A 53 -11.97 -48.43 -3.96
C THR A 53 -11.73 -49.88 -4.45
N ARG A 54 -10.73 -49.99 -5.35
CA ARG A 54 -9.78 -51.11 -5.64
C ARG A 54 -10.25 -52.34 -6.44
N VAL A 55 -9.64 -52.50 -7.63
CA VAL A 55 -8.81 -53.66 -8.01
C VAL A 55 -7.48 -53.12 -8.60
N ALA A 56 -6.41 -53.92 -8.66
CA ALA A 56 -5.07 -53.51 -9.13
C ALA A 56 -4.32 -54.67 -9.83
N ALA A 57 -3.12 -54.37 -10.37
CA ALA A 57 -2.18 -55.29 -11.05
C ALA A 57 -2.64 -55.76 -12.46
N GLN A 58 -1.81 -56.27 -13.38
CA GLN A 58 -0.35 -56.59 -13.46
C GLN A 58 0.05 -56.56 -14.98
N GLN A 59 1.28 -56.68 -15.52
CA GLN A 59 2.64 -56.98 -15.03
C GLN A 59 3.73 -56.58 -16.08
N GLN A 60 4.84 -55.93 -15.68
CA GLN A 60 6.18 -55.91 -16.36
C GLN A 60 6.28 -55.35 -17.81
N SER A 61 7.46 -55.01 -18.39
CA SER A 61 8.86 -54.77 -17.95
C SER A 61 9.52 -53.79 -18.97
N GLY A 62 10.68 -53.17 -18.78
CA GLY A 62 11.58 -53.06 -17.64
C GLY A 62 13.06 -52.91 -18.07
N PHE A 63 13.78 -51.89 -17.59
CA PHE A 63 15.25 -51.84 -17.63
C PHE A 63 15.78 -50.93 -16.52
N ALA A 64 17.01 -51.16 -16.05
CA ALA A 64 17.58 -50.47 -14.89
C ALA A 64 18.97 -49.90 -15.15
N ARG A 65 19.31 -48.80 -14.47
CA ARG A 65 20.64 -48.60 -13.88
C ARG A 65 20.59 -47.64 -12.69
N SER A 66 21.55 -47.83 -11.79
CA SER A 66 21.66 -47.12 -10.52
C SER A 66 22.83 -46.15 -10.55
N THR A 67 22.72 -45.04 -9.80
CA THR A 67 23.81 -44.63 -8.90
C THR A 67 23.26 -43.68 -7.84
N ALA A 68 23.57 -43.95 -6.59
CA ALA A 68 23.28 -43.06 -5.46
C ALA A 68 24.59 -42.50 -4.90
N HIS A 69 24.56 -41.25 -4.43
CA HIS A 69 25.60 -40.69 -3.57
C HIS A 69 24.98 -40.31 -2.24
N MET A 70 25.52 -40.89 -1.17
CA MET A 70 24.97 -40.80 0.18
C MET A 70 25.97 -40.09 1.10
N VAL A 71 25.46 -39.22 1.98
CA VAL A 71 26.28 -38.42 2.91
C VAL A 71 27.04 -39.31 3.89
N LYS A 72 28.31 -39.00 4.13
CA LYS A 72 29.14 -39.68 5.14
C LYS A 72 30.00 -38.66 5.89
N VAL A 73 29.54 -38.26 7.08
CA VAL A 73 30.36 -37.53 8.07
C VAL A 73 30.54 -38.44 9.29
N ARG A 74 31.75 -38.43 9.85
CA ARG A 74 32.30 -39.51 10.66
C ARG A 74 32.31 -39.13 12.13
N PHE A 75 31.56 -39.83 12.98
CA PHE A 75 31.84 -39.84 14.41
C PHE A 75 33.19 -40.54 14.66
N GLN A 76 34.00 -39.98 15.53
CA GLN A 76 35.11 -40.68 16.18
C GLN A 76 34.84 -40.75 17.67
N SER A 77 35.09 -41.93 18.24
CA SER A 77 35.00 -42.22 19.66
C SER A 77 36.38 -42.64 20.16
N THR A 78 36.86 -41.99 21.21
CA THR A 78 38.01 -42.45 21.99
C THR A 78 37.58 -42.56 23.45
N VAL A 79 37.89 -43.69 24.07
CA VAL A 79 37.67 -43.96 25.49
C VAL A 79 39.04 -44.02 26.17
N ALA A 80 39.19 -43.28 27.25
CA ALA A 80 40.28 -43.45 28.22
C ALA A 80 39.71 -43.16 29.61
N ALA A 81 40.05 -44.00 30.59
CA ALA A 81 39.53 -43.88 31.95
C ALA A 81 40.43 -42.98 32.82
N GLY A 82 39.83 -42.34 33.82
CA GLY A 82 40.54 -41.51 34.81
C GLY A 82 39.62 -41.12 35.95
N ALA A 83 39.59 -41.90 37.02
CA ALA A 83 38.76 -41.64 38.19
C ALA A 83 39.47 -40.70 39.17
N ILE A 84 38.98 -39.45 39.30
CA ILE A 84 39.41 -38.50 40.33
C ILE A 84 38.16 -37.81 40.92
N ASN A 85 38.04 -37.81 42.25
CA ASN A 85 36.97 -37.14 42.97
C ASN A 85 37.02 -35.61 42.79
N ASN A 86 35.89 -34.95 42.56
CA ASN A 86 35.70 -33.53 42.91
C ASN A 86 34.21 -33.12 42.92
N ASN A 87 33.59 -33.11 44.11
CA ASN A 87 32.19 -32.70 44.30
C ASN A 87 31.99 -31.17 44.36
N THR A 88 33.03 -30.39 44.05
CA THR A 88 33.11 -28.92 44.21
C THR A 88 32.89 -28.14 42.91
N SER A 89 33.14 -28.75 41.74
CA SER A 89 33.09 -28.06 40.43
C SER A 89 31.67 -27.65 39.99
N ALA A 90 30.63 -28.33 40.49
CA ALA A 90 29.25 -28.06 40.11
C ALA A 90 28.75 -26.68 40.60
N ALA A 91 29.12 -26.29 41.83
CA ALA A 91 28.70 -25.03 42.42
C ALA A 91 29.29 -23.81 41.67
N THR A 92 30.58 -23.84 41.34
CA THR A 92 31.26 -22.77 40.60
C THR A 92 30.73 -22.65 39.17
N THR A 93 30.43 -23.78 38.52
CA THR A 93 29.84 -23.80 37.17
C THR A 93 28.42 -23.24 37.19
N ALA A 94 27.60 -23.62 38.18
CA ALA A 94 26.25 -23.08 38.36
C ALA A 94 26.27 -21.57 38.67
N ALA A 95 27.14 -21.11 39.57
CA ALA A 95 27.29 -19.69 39.89
C ALA A 95 27.71 -18.87 38.66
N THR A 96 28.65 -19.38 37.86
CA THR A 96 29.10 -18.73 36.62
C THR A 96 28.01 -18.68 35.55
N MET A 97 27.23 -19.76 35.40
CA MET A 97 26.06 -19.80 34.51
C MET A 97 24.96 -18.82 34.97
N VAL A 98 24.68 -18.75 36.26
CA VAL A 98 23.69 -17.82 36.85
C VAL A 98 24.14 -16.37 36.67
N ALA A 99 25.42 -16.04 36.94
CA ALA A 99 25.97 -14.71 36.71
C ALA A 99 25.90 -14.30 35.23
N THR A 100 26.28 -15.21 34.33
CA THR A 100 26.24 -14.98 32.87
C THR A 100 24.79 -14.80 32.36
N THR A 101 23.82 -15.46 32.99
CA THR A 101 22.39 -15.32 32.66
C THR A 101 21.79 -14.03 33.23
N ALA A 102 22.23 -13.61 34.42
CA ALA A 102 21.82 -12.34 35.03
C ALA A 102 22.37 -11.11 34.28
N ALA A 103 23.57 -11.21 33.72
CA ALA A 103 24.29 -10.10 33.08
C ALA A 103 23.73 -9.60 31.72
N LYS A 104 22.50 -10.00 31.32
CA LYS A 104 21.98 -9.72 29.97
C LYS A 104 20.57 -9.13 29.85
N THR A 105 20.08 -8.49 30.92
CA THR A 105 18.94 -7.55 30.84
C THR A 105 19.25 -6.21 31.53
N ALA A 106 20.20 -5.46 30.95
CA ALA A 106 20.16 -4.01 31.08
C ALA A 106 18.79 -3.53 30.55
N PRO A 107 18.12 -2.57 31.20
CA PRO A 107 16.78 -2.13 30.79
C PRO A 107 16.80 -1.61 29.35
N GLU A 108 15.85 -2.05 28.51
CA GLU A 108 15.71 -1.52 27.14
C GLU A 108 15.41 -0.01 27.27
N MET A 109 16.38 0.82 26.91
CA MET A 109 16.31 2.27 27.10
C MET A 109 15.09 2.83 26.36
N VAL A 110 14.05 3.16 27.12
CA VAL A 110 12.76 3.61 26.58
C VAL A 110 12.96 4.96 25.89
N VAL A 111 12.82 4.95 24.56
CA VAL A 111 13.01 6.14 23.74
C VAL A 111 11.93 7.17 24.05
N LYS A 112 12.33 8.44 24.27
CA LYS A 112 11.41 9.51 24.66
C LYS A 112 10.28 9.68 23.63
N PRO A 113 9.00 9.85 24.06
CA PRO A 113 7.84 9.91 23.16
C PRO A 113 7.95 10.89 21.99
N ILE A 114 8.68 12.00 22.16
CA ILE A 114 8.92 13.01 21.13
C ILE A 114 9.57 12.44 19.85
N VAL A 115 10.43 11.42 19.96
CA VAL A 115 11.02 10.72 18.79
C VAL A 115 9.94 9.89 18.07
N GLY A 116 8.98 9.34 18.83
CA GLY A 116 7.80 8.67 18.28
C GLY A 116 6.88 9.63 17.54
N TYR A 117 6.60 10.80 18.11
CA TYR A 117 5.80 11.85 17.46
C TYR A 117 6.47 12.45 16.22
N TRP A 118 7.80 12.63 16.23
CA TRP A 118 8.57 13.02 15.04
C TRP A 118 8.36 12.00 13.89
N MET A 119 8.51 10.70 14.17
CA MET A 119 8.25 9.63 13.19
C MET A 119 6.80 9.62 12.69
N LEU A 120 5.81 9.92 13.54
CA LEU A 120 4.42 10.09 13.11
C LEU A 120 4.20 11.36 12.26
N THR A 121 4.92 12.45 12.55
CA THR A 121 4.88 13.70 11.75
C THR A 121 5.42 13.44 10.34
N ILE A 122 6.55 12.73 10.23
CA ILE A 122 7.10 12.32 8.92
C ILE A 122 6.11 11.44 8.16
N SER A 123 5.50 10.45 8.83
CA SER A 123 4.43 9.64 8.24
C SER A 123 3.26 10.49 7.74
N ALA A 124 2.77 11.46 8.52
CA ALA A 124 1.68 12.35 8.13
C ALA A 124 2.06 13.27 6.95
N MET A 125 3.28 13.79 6.91
CA MET A 125 3.77 14.58 5.76
C MET A 125 3.93 13.71 4.50
N THR A 126 4.39 12.46 4.64
CA THR A 126 4.43 11.49 3.53
C THR A 126 3.03 11.09 3.05
N PHE A 127 2.02 11.06 3.92
CA PHE A 127 0.63 10.96 3.48
C PHE A 127 0.24 12.18 2.63
N GLY A 128 0.51 13.39 3.13
CA GLY A 128 0.23 14.64 2.42
C GLY A 128 0.87 14.70 1.03
N ILE A 129 2.16 14.33 0.91
CA ILE A 129 2.83 14.37 -0.40
C ILE A 129 2.30 13.32 -1.37
N VAL A 130 1.89 12.14 -0.90
CA VAL A 130 1.20 11.14 -1.73
C VAL A 130 -0.13 11.68 -2.28
N VAL A 131 -0.88 12.47 -1.50
CA VAL A 131 -2.11 13.11 -2.00
C VAL A 131 -1.80 14.21 -3.01
N VAL A 132 -0.82 15.08 -2.72
CA VAL A 132 -0.44 16.18 -3.64
C VAL A 132 0.14 15.64 -4.95
N GLY A 133 1.07 14.67 -4.90
CA GLY A 133 1.62 14.04 -6.09
C GLY A 133 0.59 13.24 -6.90
N GLY A 134 -0.46 12.74 -6.25
CA GLY A 134 -1.63 12.17 -6.92
C GLY A 134 -2.35 13.21 -7.78
N MET A 135 -2.60 14.40 -7.23
CA MET A 135 -3.13 15.53 -8.01
C MET A 135 -2.16 15.92 -9.14
N THR A 136 -0.87 16.09 -8.86
CA THR A 136 0.16 16.44 -9.87
C THR A 136 0.21 15.44 -11.04
N ARG A 137 -0.05 14.14 -10.83
CA ARG A 137 -0.18 13.17 -11.93
C ARG A 137 -1.51 13.29 -12.67
N LEU A 138 -2.63 13.37 -11.94
CA LEU A 138 -3.98 13.40 -12.53
C LEU A 138 -4.34 14.74 -13.21
N THR A 139 -3.57 15.79 -12.96
CA THR A 139 -3.61 17.09 -13.65
C THR A 139 -2.44 17.27 -14.62
N GLU A 140 -1.76 16.17 -14.97
CA GLU A 140 -0.63 16.07 -15.91
C GLU A 140 0.48 17.11 -15.68
N SER A 141 0.60 17.61 -14.45
CA SER A 141 1.45 18.75 -14.09
C SER A 141 2.91 18.36 -13.81
N GLY A 142 3.27 17.08 -13.99
CA GLY A 142 4.54 16.52 -13.52
C GLY A 142 5.79 16.98 -14.26
N LEU A 143 5.65 17.75 -15.35
CA LEU A 143 6.73 18.28 -16.18
C LEU A 143 6.65 19.80 -16.39
N SER A 144 5.76 20.50 -15.67
CA SER A 144 5.52 21.94 -15.80
C SER A 144 6.70 22.84 -15.38
N ILE A 145 7.54 22.37 -14.45
CA ILE A 145 8.70 23.12 -13.90
C ILE A 145 9.99 22.44 -14.33
N VAL A 146 10.46 22.76 -15.53
CA VAL A 146 11.60 22.08 -16.17
C VAL A 146 12.95 22.30 -15.46
N GLU A 147 13.13 23.44 -14.77
CA GLU A 147 14.35 23.72 -14.01
C GLU A 147 14.40 22.95 -12.67
N TRP A 148 15.51 22.27 -12.38
CA TRP A 148 15.75 21.64 -11.08
C TRP A 148 16.66 22.50 -10.18
N ASN A 149 16.10 23.58 -9.64
CA ASN A 149 16.81 24.46 -8.70
C ASN A 149 16.56 24.06 -7.24
N LEU A 150 17.61 23.70 -6.49
CA LEU A 150 17.50 23.38 -5.05
C LEU A 150 16.87 24.52 -4.24
N ILE A 151 17.42 25.75 -4.37
CA ILE A 151 17.02 26.92 -3.58
C ILE A 151 16.25 27.97 -4.40
N LYS A 152 16.72 28.34 -5.62
CA LYS A 152 16.11 29.42 -6.41
C LYS A 152 14.61 29.16 -6.68
N GLY A 153 14.27 27.96 -7.14
CA GLY A 153 12.89 27.51 -7.41
C GLY A 153 12.03 27.24 -6.16
N MET A 154 12.39 27.77 -4.99
CA MET A 154 11.50 27.75 -3.81
C MET A 154 10.46 28.86 -3.85
N LYS A 155 10.74 29.97 -4.54
CA LYS A 155 9.75 31.04 -4.77
C LYS A 155 9.03 30.78 -6.10
N PRO A 156 7.69 30.73 -6.14
CA PRO A 156 6.95 30.77 -7.41
C PRO A 156 6.97 32.20 -7.98
N PRO A 157 6.71 32.37 -9.29
CA PRO A 157 6.56 33.69 -9.91
C PRO A 157 5.53 34.58 -9.20
N ARG A 158 5.80 35.89 -9.19
CA ARG A 158 5.01 36.91 -8.48
C ARG A 158 4.56 38.07 -9.36
N SER A 159 5.40 38.52 -10.29
CA SER A 159 5.01 39.49 -11.32
C SER A 159 4.45 38.79 -12.56
N GLN A 160 3.72 39.53 -13.39
CA GLN A 160 3.21 39.02 -14.67
C GLN A 160 4.35 38.64 -15.63
N ALA A 161 5.45 39.42 -15.65
CA ALA A 161 6.62 39.12 -16.46
C ALA A 161 7.35 37.84 -16.04
N GLU A 162 7.47 37.54 -14.74
CA GLU A 162 8.01 36.26 -14.26
C GLU A 162 7.13 35.07 -14.67
N TRP A 163 5.80 35.27 -14.70
CA TRP A 163 4.85 34.24 -15.16
C TRP A 163 4.95 34.00 -16.67
N GLU A 164 5.17 35.06 -17.45
CA GLU A 164 5.40 34.99 -18.89
C GLU A 164 6.74 34.32 -19.20
N GLU A 165 7.82 34.63 -18.47
CA GLU A 165 9.13 33.97 -18.62
C GLU A 165 9.04 32.44 -18.42
N GLU A 166 8.44 31.99 -17.31
CA GLU A 166 8.28 30.55 -17.04
C GLU A 166 7.34 29.87 -18.05
N PHE A 167 6.35 30.59 -18.58
CA PHE A 167 5.45 30.05 -19.61
C PHE A 167 6.12 29.96 -20.99
N GLU A 168 6.93 30.94 -21.39
CA GLU A 168 7.74 30.85 -22.62
C GLU A 168 8.80 29.75 -22.55
N LYS A 169 9.35 29.46 -21.35
CA LYS A 169 10.14 28.25 -21.12
C LYS A 169 9.29 27.01 -21.38
N TYR A 170 8.12 26.88 -20.74
CA TYR A 170 7.24 25.71 -20.89
C TYR A 170 6.83 25.45 -22.35
N LYS A 171 6.54 26.50 -23.13
CA LYS A 171 6.24 26.42 -24.58
C LYS A 171 7.34 25.77 -25.42
N GLN A 172 8.61 25.79 -24.97
CA GLN A 172 9.68 25.10 -25.69
C GLN A 172 9.59 23.58 -25.58
N PHE A 173 8.85 23.05 -24.60
CA PHE A 173 8.84 21.62 -24.32
C PHE A 173 7.79 20.85 -25.13
N PRO A 174 8.07 19.58 -25.46
CA PRO A 174 7.18 18.74 -26.26
C PRO A 174 5.79 18.51 -25.64
N GLU A 175 5.65 18.56 -24.30
CA GLU A 175 4.35 18.47 -23.63
C GLU A 175 3.41 19.62 -24.05
N TYR A 176 3.93 20.87 -24.11
CA TYR A 176 3.20 21.99 -24.70
C TYR A 176 2.96 21.75 -26.19
N LYS A 177 4.01 21.45 -26.96
CA LYS A 177 3.93 21.36 -28.43
C LYS A 177 3.00 20.25 -28.95
N ILE A 178 2.80 19.18 -28.19
CA ILE A 178 2.01 18.00 -28.58
C ILE A 178 0.64 17.99 -27.91
N MET A 179 0.57 18.22 -26.58
CA MET A 179 -0.67 18.03 -25.80
C MET A 179 -1.32 19.37 -25.43
N ASN A 180 -0.53 20.31 -24.91
CA ASN A 180 -1.03 21.55 -24.29
C ASN A 180 -0.90 22.81 -25.19
N HIS A 181 -0.91 22.65 -26.51
CA HIS A 181 -0.49 23.70 -27.46
C HIS A 181 -1.36 24.96 -27.49
N SER A 182 -2.61 24.83 -27.03
CA SER A 182 -3.62 25.90 -26.90
C SER A 182 -3.79 26.43 -25.47
N MET A 183 -2.99 25.95 -24.51
CA MET A 183 -3.10 26.29 -23.09
C MET A 183 -2.91 27.78 -22.83
N THR A 184 -3.73 28.36 -21.95
CA THR A 184 -3.60 29.75 -21.50
C THR A 184 -2.63 29.88 -20.32
N LEU A 185 -2.15 31.10 -20.06
CA LEU A 185 -1.28 31.38 -18.90
C LEU A 185 -1.97 31.04 -17.56
N GLU A 186 -3.30 31.21 -17.46
CA GLU A 186 -4.07 30.88 -16.24
C GLU A 186 -4.24 29.37 -16.03
N GLU A 187 -4.13 28.57 -17.08
CA GLU A 187 -4.07 27.11 -16.99
C GLU A 187 -2.66 26.63 -16.66
N PHE A 188 -1.64 27.24 -17.27
CA PHE A 188 -0.24 27.02 -16.91
C PHE A 188 0.03 27.29 -15.42
N LYS A 189 -0.47 28.42 -14.89
CA LYS A 189 -0.41 28.75 -13.46
C LYS A 189 -0.95 27.63 -12.57
N ARG A 190 -2.03 26.94 -12.96
CA ARG A 190 -2.63 25.84 -12.19
C ARG A 190 -1.71 24.63 -12.14
N ILE A 191 -1.20 24.18 -13.28
CA ILE A 191 -0.29 23.02 -13.33
C ILE A 191 1.02 23.31 -12.60
N PHE A 192 1.59 24.50 -12.80
CA PHE A 192 2.77 24.98 -12.09
C PHE A 192 2.57 24.92 -10.57
N TYR A 193 1.42 25.40 -10.06
CA TYR A 193 1.16 25.36 -8.61
C TYR A 193 1.02 23.94 -8.05
N TYR A 194 0.47 22.97 -8.80
CA TYR A 194 0.46 21.57 -8.37
C TYR A 194 1.88 20.99 -8.25
N GLU A 195 2.74 21.21 -9.25
CA GLU A 195 4.10 20.68 -9.20
C GLU A 195 4.99 21.42 -8.19
N TRP A 196 4.89 22.75 -8.11
CA TRP A 196 5.57 23.57 -7.10
C TRP A 196 5.19 23.12 -5.69
N SER A 197 3.91 22.88 -5.42
CA SER A 197 3.43 22.42 -4.11
C SER A 197 4.00 21.03 -3.75
N HIS A 198 4.02 20.11 -4.71
CA HIS A 198 4.64 18.79 -4.54
C HIS A 198 6.15 18.91 -4.24
N ARG A 199 6.86 19.72 -5.03
CA ARG A 199 8.30 20.03 -4.89
C ARG A 199 8.64 20.72 -3.56
N MET A 200 7.77 21.60 -3.05
CA MET A 200 7.98 22.26 -1.75
C MET A 200 7.72 21.31 -0.59
N LEU A 201 6.67 20.49 -0.65
CA LEU A 201 6.38 19.52 0.40
C LEU A 201 7.47 18.44 0.51
N GLY A 202 8.10 18.06 -0.61
CA GLY A 202 9.28 17.19 -0.63
C GLY A 202 10.48 17.79 0.12
N ARG A 203 10.77 19.08 -0.12
CA ARG A 203 11.81 19.83 0.65
C ARG A 203 11.45 19.91 2.13
N ALA A 204 10.19 20.19 2.46
CA ALA A 204 9.72 20.28 3.83
C ALA A 204 9.85 18.95 4.60
N ILE A 205 9.56 17.80 3.96
CA ILE A 205 9.82 16.47 4.54
C ILE A 205 11.31 16.28 4.82
N GLY A 206 12.19 16.64 3.89
CA GLY A 206 13.64 16.55 4.08
C GLY A 206 14.12 17.36 5.29
N VAL A 207 13.68 18.61 5.42
CA VAL A 207 14.01 19.49 6.56
C VAL A 207 13.44 18.94 7.88
N ALA A 208 12.17 18.55 7.89
CA ALA A 208 11.50 17.98 9.07
C ALA A 208 12.07 16.61 9.49
N PHE A 209 12.73 15.88 8.58
CA PHE A 209 13.47 14.68 8.92
C PHE A 209 14.85 15.01 9.48
N ILE A 210 15.65 15.79 8.74
CA ILE A 210 17.07 15.98 9.01
C ILE A 210 17.30 16.79 10.30
N ILE A 211 16.62 17.92 10.51
CA ILE A 211 16.91 18.80 11.64
C ILE A 211 16.59 18.12 13.00
N PRO A 212 15.39 17.54 13.23
CA PRO A 212 15.11 16.81 14.46
C PRO A 212 15.95 15.53 14.58
N GLY A 213 16.21 14.83 13.47
CA GLY A 213 17.03 13.62 13.46
C GLY A 213 18.47 13.87 13.94
N LEU A 214 19.12 14.92 13.44
CA LEU A 214 20.44 15.35 13.90
C LEU A 214 20.43 15.78 15.36
N TYR A 215 19.42 16.55 15.79
CA TYR A 215 19.26 16.94 17.19
C TYR A 215 19.10 15.73 18.12
N PHE A 216 18.23 14.77 17.79
CA PHE A 216 18.05 13.56 18.60
C PHE A 216 19.29 12.67 18.61
N ALA A 217 20.06 12.60 17.52
CA ALA A 217 21.34 11.90 17.48
C ALA A 217 22.37 12.57 18.41
N ALA A 218 22.57 13.88 18.27
CA ALA A 218 23.52 14.66 19.08
C ALA A 218 23.17 14.66 20.59
N ARG A 219 21.89 14.59 20.95
CA ARG A 219 21.42 14.48 22.34
C ARG A 219 21.33 13.03 22.85
N GLY A 220 21.83 12.05 22.12
CA GLY A 220 21.83 10.63 22.53
C GLY A 220 20.44 10.00 22.68
N MET A 221 19.40 10.61 22.09
CA MET A 221 18.00 10.21 22.27
C MET A 221 17.57 9.02 21.39
N LEU A 222 18.45 8.51 20.54
CA LEU A 222 18.20 7.41 19.62
C LEU A 222 18.96 6.14 20.06
N THR A 223 18.25 5.07 20.41
CA THR A 223 18.89 3.76 20.59
C THR A 223 19.41 3.23 19.25
N LYS A 224 20.44 2.37 19.25
CA LYS A 224 21.08 1.83 18.03
C LYS A 224 20.07 1.28 17.01
N ASN A 225 18.99 0.65 17.47
CA ASN A 225 17.91 0.13 16.63
C ASN A 225 17.06 1.23 15.97
N ILE A 226 16.73 2.30 16.69
CA ILE A 226 15.99 3.45 16.14
C ILE A 226 16.89 4.30 15.24
N ALA A 227 18.16 4.47 15.58
CA ALA A 227 19.15 5.13 14.73
C ALA A 227 19.30 4.41 13.38
N ARG A 228 19.49 3.07 13.37
CA ARG A 228 19.56 2.28 12.13
C ARG A 228 18.29 2.38 11.28
N ARG A 229 17.10 2.37 11.89
CA ARG A 229 15.83 2.59 11.17
C ARG A 229 15.74 4.00 10.58
N SER A 230 16.14 5.01 11.35
CA SER A 230 16.16 6.40 10.91
C SER A 230 17.10 6.59 9.72
N LEU A 231 18.28 5.97 9.72
CA LEU A 231 19.21 5.99 8.58
C LEU A 231 18.60 5.35 7.32
N VAL A 232 17.88 4.22 7.44
CA VAL A 232 17.18 3.60 6.30
C VAL A 232 16.05 4.49 5.78
N ILE A 233 15.26 5.12 6.66
CA ILE A 233 14.20 6.06 6.26
C ILE A 233 14.79 7.31 5.58
N GLY A 234 15.87 7.87 6.14
CA GLY A 234 16.59 9.01 5.55
C GLY A 234 17.21 8.70 4.19
N ALA A 235 17.79 7.50 4.03
CA ALA A 235 18.29 7.03 2.73
C ALA A 235 17.16 6.88 1.70
N LEU A 236 15.98 6.38 2.10
CA LEU A 236 14.81 6.33 1.23
C LEU A 236 14.28 7.73 0.88
N ILE A 237 14.31 8.71 1.80
CA ILE A 237 13.95 10.11 1.52
C ILE A 237 14.94 10.76 0.53
N GLY A 238 16.23 10.49 0.66
CA GLY A 238 17.24 10.90 -0.34
C GLY A 238 16.99 10.25 -1.71
N PHE A 239 16.71 8.94 -1.73
CA PHE A 239 16.36 8.20 -2.94
C PHE A 239 15.06 8.72 -3.60
N GLN A 240 14.05 9.11 -2.82
CA GLN A 240 12.85 9.77 -3.34
C GLN A 240 13.17 11.06 -4.10
N GLY A 241 14.06 11.90 -3.57
CA GLY A 241 14.51 13.12 -4.25
C GLY A 241 15.24 12.82 -5.57
N ALA A 242 16.15 11.84 -5.56
CA ALA A 242 16.88 11.41 -6.75
C ALA A 242 15.95 10.77 -7.81
N LEU A 243 14.99 9.95 -7.38
CA LEU A 243 14.01 9.30 -8.26
C LEU A 243 13.01 10.31 -8.84
N GLY A 244 12.58 11.31 -8.06
CA GLY A 244 11.74 12.42 -8.54
C GLY A 244 12.48 13.29 -9.58
N TRP A 245 13.76 13.60 -9.35
CA TRP A 245 14.60 14.26 -10.36
C TRP A 245 14.72 13.42 -11.64
N TYR A 246 14.95 12.11 -11.51
CA TYR A 246 15.04 11.20 -12.66
C TYR A 246 13.72 11.11 -13.43
N MET A 247 12.57 11.08 -12.74
CA MET A 247 11.24 11.09 -13.35
C MET A 247 11.04 12.31 -14.26
N VAL A 248 11.37 13.51 -13.79
CA VAL A 248 11.27 14.74 -14.58
C VAL A 248 12.27 14.71 -15.74
N LYS A 249 13.57 14.49 -15.47
CA LYS A 249 14.61 14.47 -16.52
C LYS A 249 14.27 13.51 -17.66
N SER A 250 13.77 12.31 -17.34
CA SER A 250 13.43 11.29 -18.34
C SER A 250 11.99 11.36 -18.86
N GLY A 251 11.21 12.36 -18.45
CA GLY A 251 9.97 12.78 -19.10
C GLY A 251 10.20 13.88 -20.15
N LEU A 252 11.27 14.65 -20.02
CA LEU A 252 11.68 15.72 -20.96
C LEU A 252 12.65 15.25 -22.06
N ASP A 253 12.86 13.94 -22.22
CA ASP A 253 13.84 13.37 -23.15
C ASP A 253 13.33 13.40 -24.60
N GLU A 254 13.98 14.20 -25.45
CA GLU A 254 13.59 14.39 -26.86
C GLU A 254 13.59 13.10 -27.68
N GLN A 255 14.38 12.08 -27.32
CA GLN A 255 14.41 10.81 -28.05
C GLN A 255 13.11 10.01 -27.89
N LEU A 256 12.42 10.17 -26.75
CA LEU A 256 11.08 9.60 -26.58
C LEU A 256 10.09 10.24 -27.56
N MET A 257 10.16 11.56 -27.71
CA MET A 257 9.25 12.38 -28.53
C MET A 257 9.36 12.09 -30.03
N GLN A 258 10.52 11.59 -30.47
CA GLN A 258 10.76 11.18 -31.87
C GLN A 258 10.15 9.80 -32.20
N THR A 259 9.60 9.09 -31.22
CA THR A 259 8.88 7.83 -31.44
C THR A 259 7.43 8.13 -31.85
N PRO A 260 6.92 7.72 -33.04
CA PRO A 260 5.61 8.14 -33.60
C PRO A 260 4.33 7.76 -32.84
N SER A 261 4.41 7.35 -31.58
CA SER A 261 3.27 7.02 -30.71
C SER A 261 3.56 7.29 -29.22
N ALA A 262 4.61 8.05 -28.90
CA ALA A 262 5.04 8.32 -27.53
C ALA A 262 4.48 9.65 -27.00
N THR A 263 3.49 9.56 -26.11
CA THR A 263 3.02 10.68 -25.28
C THR A 263 4.14 11.21 -24.38
N PRO A 264 4.37 12.54 -24.27
CA PRO A 264 5.28 13.14 -23.30
C PRO A 264 4.79 12.92 -21.86
N ARG A 265 5.17 11.80 -21.22
CA ARG A 265 4.77 11.49 -19.82
C ARG A 265 5.82 10.72 -19.04
N VAL A 266 5.76 10.82 -17.72
CA VAL A 266 6.61 10.03 -16.82
C VAL A 266 6.18 8.55 -16.86
N SER A 267 7.08 7.66 -17.30
CA SER A 267 6.79 6.22 -17.37
C SER A 267 6.22 5.65 -16.06
N GLN A 268 5.21 4.80 -16.22
CA GLN A 268 4.52 4.06 -15.19
C GLN A 268 5.45 3.26 -14.27
N TYR A 269 6.57 2.72 -14.78
CA TYR A 269 7.58 2.05 -13.95
C TYR A 269 8.23 3.01 -12.93
N ARG A 270 8.55 4.23 -13.37
CA ARG A 270 9.16 5.26 -12.53
C ARG A 270 8.15 5.81 -11.52
N LEU A 271 6.90 6.02 -11.95
CA LEU A 271 5.78 6.40 -11.08
C LEU A 271 5.50 5.34 -10.00
N ALA A 272 5.44 4.06 -10.36
CA ALA A 272 5.21 2.95 -9.43
C ALA A 272 6.39 2.77 -8.45
N ALA A 273 7.64 2.91 -8.91
CA ALA A 273 8.81 2.91 -8.03
C ALA A 273 8.82 4.10 -7.05
N HIS A 274 8.36 5.28 -7.49
CA HIS A 274 8.30 6.48 -6.67
C HIS A 274 7.17 6.40 -5.63
N LEU A 275 5.95 6.02 -6.04
CA LEU A 275 4.86 5.78 -5.08
C LEU A 275 5.20 4.64 -4.10
N GLY A 276 5.82 3.56 -4.59
CA GLY A 276 6.23 2.42 -3.77
C GLY A 276 7.28 2.78 -2.72
N SER A 277 8.31 3.56 -3.08
CA SER A 277 9.32 4.01 -2.11
C SER A 277 8.79 5.08 -1.16
N ALA A 278 7.84 5.94 -1.58
CA ALA A 278 7.08 6.80 -0.68
C ALA A 278 6.25 5.99 0.34
N PHE A 279 5.58 4.92 -0.11
CA PHE A 279 4.85 4.01 0.77
C PHE A 279 5.78 3.28 1.75
N LEU A 280 7.00 2.90 1.34
CA LEU A 280 8.00 2.30 2.25
C LEU A 280 8.49 3.28 3.32
N ILE A 281 8.66 4.58 2.99
CA ILE A 281 8.92 5.64 3.97
C ILE A 281 7.74 5.77 4.93
N TYR A 282 6.52 5.81 4.41
CA TYR A 282 5.30 5.90 5.21
C TYR A 282 5.20 4.75 6.21
N ILE A 283 5.33 3.49 5.74
CA ILE A 283 5.34 2.28 6.57
C ILE A 283 6.45 2.36 7.62
N GLY A 284 7.69 2.69 7.21
CA GLY A 284 8.86 2.73 8.08
C GLY A 284 8.72 3.76 9.21
N ALA A 285 8.25 4.95 8.89
CA ALA A 285 8.00 6.04 9.82
C ALA A 285 6.83 5.70 10.76
N LEU A 286 5.66 5.35 10.21
CA LEU A 286 4.46 4.99 10.99
C LEU A 286 4.75 3.85 11.98
N MET A 287 5.33 2.74 11.50
CA MET A 287 5.59 1.56 12.32
C MET A 287 6.73 1.75 13.33
N THR A 288 7.58 2.77 13.14
CA THR A 288 8.61 3.16 14.12
C THR A 288 8.03 4.11 15.18
N GLY A 289 7.24 5.11 14.78
CA GLY A 289 6.52 5.99 15.71
C GLY A 289 5.54 5.22 16.60
N LEU A 290 4.73 4.35 16.01
CA LEU A 290 3.84 3.44 16.75
C LEU A 290 4.62 2.48 17.66
N LYS A 291 5.82 1.99 17.29
CA LYS A 291 6.63 1.15 18.21
C LYS A 291 7.01 1.97 19.43
N ILE A 292 7.66 3.12 19.25
CA ILE A 292 8.14 3.96 20.36
C ILE A 292 6.99 4.31 21.33
N LEU A 293 5.83 4.73 20.81
CA LEU A 293 4.70 5.10 21.67
C LEU A 293 4.02 3.89 22.34
N THR A 294 4.04 2.70 21.74
CA THR A 294 3.59 1.46 22.40
C THR A 294 4.60 0.96 23.44
N ASP A 295 5.90 1.03 23.15
CA ASP A 295 6.99 0.65 24.07
C ASP A 295 6.90 1.47 25.37
N VAL A 296 6.73 2.79 25.25
CA VAL A 296 6.52 3.71 26.38
C VAL A 296 5.32 3.25 27.22
N LYS A 297 4.16 3.02 26.59
CA LYS A 297 2.95 2.58 27.31
C LYS A 297 3.15 1.24 28.02
N VAL A 298 3.81 0.27 27.38
CA VAL A 298 4.12 -1.04 27.99
C VAL A 298 5.10 -0.88 29.16
N SER A 299 6.09 0.02 29.06
CA SER A 299 6.99 0.33 30.20
C SER A 299 6.30 0.99 31.39
N GLN A 300 5.09 1.53 31.19
CA GLN A 300 4.20 2.11 32.20
C GLN A 300 3.14 1.09 32.70
N GLY A 301 3.31 -0.21 32.43
CA GLY A 301 2.38 -1.27 32.82
C GLY A 301 1.10 -1.37 31.97
N ALA A 302 0.95 -0.54 30.93
CA ALA A 302 -0.20 -0.65 30.05
C ALA A 302 -0.19 -1.96 29.27
N TYR A 303 -1.38 -2.47 28.96
CA TYR A 303 -1.61 -3.75 28.28
C TYR A 303 -1.24 -5.02 29.07
N GLU A 304 -0.73 -4.96 30.31
CA GLU A 304 -0.46 -6.17 31.12
C GLU A 304 -1.70 -7.09 31.25
N SER A 305 -2.84 -6.51 31.62
CA SER A 305 -4.14 -7.22 31.70
C SER A 305 -4.65 -7.76 30.36
N LEU A 306 -4.14 -7.24 29.23
CA LEU A 306 -4.48 -7.69 27.88
C LEU A 306 -3.43 -8.63 27.29
N ALA A 307 -2.26 -8.76 27.90
CA ALA A 307 -1.13 -9.53 27.37
C ALA A 307 -1.49 -11.01 27.21
N ALA A 308 -2.28 -11.59 28.12
CA ALA A 308 -2.78 -12.97 28.01
C ALA A 308 -3.67 -13.16 26.76
N ALA A 309 -4.61 -12.25 26.51
CA ALA A 309 -5.49 -12.28 25.33
C ALA A 309 -4.69 -12.06 24.04
N ILE A 310 -3.78 -11.09 24.01
CA ILE A 310 -2.96 -10.76 22.84
C ILE A 310 -1.97 -11.90 22.52
N ASN A 311 -1.38 -12.55 23.54
CA ASN A 311 -0.40 -13.62 23.35
C ASN A 311 -1.03 -15.01 23.12
N ASN A 312 -2.36 -15.14 23.17
CA ASN A 312 -3.10 -16.38 22.98
C ASN A 312 -2.69 -17.10 21.66
N PRO A 313 -2.27 -18.39 21.71
CA PRO A 313 -1.87 -19.17 20.53
C PRO A 313 -2.94 -19.27 19.44
N ALA A 314 -4.24 -19.21 19.77
CA ALA A 314 -5.33 -19.22 18.80
C ALA A 314 -5.23 -18.07 17.79
N LEU A 315 -4.65 -16.93 18.20
CA LEU A 315 -4.43 -15.79 17.31
C LEU A 315 -3.28 -16.00 16.32
N LYS A 316 -2.47 -17.07 16.39
CA LYS A 316 -1.29 -17.27 15.50
C LYS A 316 -1.67 -17.18 14.02
N ARG A 317 -2.77 -17.81 13.59
CA ARG A 317 -3.26 -17.73 12.20
C ARG A 317 -3.76 -16.33 11.86
N PHE A 318 -4.54 -15.71 12.75
CA PHE A 318 -5.04 -14.35 12.61
C PHE A 318 -3.91 -13.30 12.44
N LYS A 319 -2.83 -13.44 13.22
CA LYS A 319 -1.64 -12.59 13.12
C LYS A 319 -0.91 -12.75 11.78
N GLY A 320 -0.78 -13.99 11.28
CA GLY A 320 -0.23 -14.24 9.94
C GLY A 320 -1.09 -13.61 8.84
N ALA A 321 -2.41 -13.82 8.89
CA ALA A 321 -3.34 -13.23 7.93
C ALA A 321 -3.32 -11.69 7.93
N ALA A 322 -3.18 -11.04 9.09
CA ALA A 322 -3.04 -9.59 9.17
C ALA A 322 -1.79 -9.05 8.44
N HIS A 323 -0.66 -9.77 8.47
CA HIS A 323 0.52 -9.41 7.67
C HIS A 323 0.25 -9.65 6.16
N GLY A 324 -0.50 -10.71 5.82
CA GLY A 324 -0.95 -10.97 4.45
C GLY A 324 -1.84 -9.84 3.89
N ILE A 325 -2.75 -9.27 4.69
CA ILE A 325 -3.54 -8.10 4.28
C ILE A 325 -2.66 -6.87 4.05
N VAL A 326 -1.67 -6.61 4.91
CA VAL A 326 -0.72 -5.49 4.68
C VAL A 326 0.02 -5.65 3.35
N ALA A 327 0.45 -6.88 3.01
CA ALA A 327 1.09 -7.16 1.71
C ALA A 327 0.13 -7.00 0.53
N LEU A 328 -1.10 -7.54 0.62
CA LEU A 328 -2.11 -7.44 -0.45
C LEU A 328 -2.56 -5.99 -0.70
N VAL A 329 -2.79 -5.20 0.36
CA VAL A 329 -3.14 -3.78 0.25
C VAL A 329 -1.98 -2.99 -0.36
N PHE A 330 -0.73 -3.26 0.05
CA PHE A 330 0.45 -2.63 -0.57
C PHE A 330 0.54 -2.97 -2.07
N LEU A 331 0.49 -4.25 -2.45
CA LEU A 331 0.57 -4.67 -3.86
C LEU A 331 -0.57 -4.10 -4.72
N THR A 332 -1.80 -4.01 -4.17
CA THR A 332 -2.94 -3.37 -4.84
C THR A 332 -2.72 -1.87 -5.02
N ALA A 333 -2.14 -1.18 -4.04
CA ALA A 333 -1.79 0.23 -4.18
C ALA A 333 -0.71 0.46 -5.25
N ILE A 334 0.30 -0.42 -5.33
CA ILE A 334 1.35 -0.32 -6.36
C ILE A 334 0.78 -0.61 -7.76
N SER A 335 -0.12 -1.59 -7.92
CA SER A 335 -0.77 -1.82 -9.23
C SER A 335 -1.61 -0.62 -9.69
N GLY A 336 -2.21 0.12 -8.76
CA GLY A 336 -2.89 1.39 -9.05
C GLY A 336 -1.97 2.46 -9.67
N ALA A 337 -0.68 2.47 -9.33
CA ALA A 337 0.30 3.37 -9.94
C ALA A 337 0.60 3.03 -11.41
N PHE A 338 0.45 1.77 -11.82
CA PHE A 338 0.51 1.39 -13.24
C PHE A 338 -0.75 1.85 -13.98
N VAL A 339 -1.93 1.71 -13.37
CA VAL A 339 -3.20 2.21 -13.94
C VAL A 339 -3.14 3.72 -14.19
N ALA A 340 -2.70 4.49 -13.19
CA ALA A 340 -2.53 5.95 -13.30
C ALA A 340 -1.32 6.35 -14.17
N GLY A 341 -0.29 5.52 -14.29
CA GLY A 341 0.87 5.79 -15.16
C GLY A 341 0.56 5.64 -16.64
N LEU A 342 -0.35 4.73 -17.00
CA LEU A 342 -0.75 4.44 -18.38
C LEU A 342 -2.08 5.10 -18.79
N ASP A 343 -2.77 5.79 -17.88
CA ASP A 343 -4.13 6.32 -18.06
C ASP A 343 -5.18 5.22 -18.31
N ALA A 344 -4.84 3.98 -17.91
CA ALA A 344 -5.65 2.78 -18.10
C ALA A 344 -6.99 2.79 -17.34
N GLY A 345 -7.24 3.81 -16.51
CA GLY A 345 -8.54 4.02 -15.87
C GLY A 345 -9.65 4.46 -16.83
N LEU A 346 -9.32 4.85 -18.07
CA LEU A 346 -10.22 5.38 -19.10
C LEU A 346 -10.56 4.36 -20.22
N ILE A 347 -10.22 3.08 -20.04
CA ILE A 347 -10.38 2.04 -21.08
C ILE A 347 -11.75 1.34 -20.96
N TYR A 348 -11.97 0.64 -19.85
CA TYR A 348 -13.27 0.07 -19.50
C TYR A 348 -13.81 0.78 -18.27
N ASN A 349 -14.99 1.38 -18.38
CA ASN A 349 -15.53 2.29 -17.38
C ASN A 349 -16.85 1.80 -16.74
N GLU A 350 -17.26 0.57 -17.03
CA GLU A 350 -18.31 -0.13 -16.30
C GLU A 350 -17.75 -1.08 -15.21
N PHE A 351 -18.61 -1.53 -14.29
CA PHE A 351 -18.32 -2.49 -13.22
C PHE A 351 -19.58 -3.32 -12.91
N PRO A 352 -19.49 -4.64 -12.62
CA PRO A 352 -18.28 -5.47 -12.48
C PRO A 352 -17.63 -5.88 -13.80
N THR A 353 -18.27 -5.62 -14.94
CA THR A 353 -17.81 -6.04 -16.26
C THR A 353 -16.71 -5.15 -16.87
N MET A 354 -16.14 -5.63 -17.97
CA MET A 354 -15.27 -4.97 -18.94
C MET A 354 -15.66 -5.51 -20.32
N GLY A 355 -16.14 -4.65 -21.23
CA GLY A 355 -16.67 -5.06 -22.52
C GLY A 355 -17.94 -5.90 -22.40
N GLY A 356 -18.76 -5.62 -21.37
CA GLY A 356 -19.95 -6.41 -21.04
C GLY A 356 -19.66 -7.85 -20.53
N ARG A 357 -18.40 -8.20 -20.26
CA ARG A 357 -17.96 -9.52 -19.76
C ARG A 357 -17.22 -9.37 -18.43
N LEU A 358 -17.08 -10.41 -17.62
CA LEU A 358 -16.30 -10.31 -16.35
C LEU A 358 -14.77 -10.23 -16.58
N MET A 359 -14.32 -10.46 -17.81
CA MET A 359 -12.92 -10.39 -18.23
C MET A 359 -12.89 -9.96 -19.71
N PRO A 360 -11.97 -9.07 -20.12
CA PRO A 360 -11.76 -8.75 -21.53
C PRO A 360 -11.40 -9.98 -22.37
N PRO A 361 -11.60 -9.95 -23.70
CA PRO A 361 -11.08 -10.95 -24.62
C PRO A 361 -9.59 -11.23 -24.40
N VAL A 362 -9.18 -12.50 -24.47
CA VAL A 362 -7.78 -12.92 -24.23
C VAL A 362 -6.80 -12.21 -25.18
N LYS A 363 -7.23 -11.90 -26.41
CA LYS A 363 -6.45 -11.13 -27.39
C LYS A 363 -6.14 -9.69 -26.96
N GLU A 364 -7.00 -9.07 -26.15
CA GLU A 364 -6.74 -7.74 -25.59
C GLU A 364 -5.88 -7.81 -24.32
N LEU A 365 -5.91 -8.95 -23.61
CA LEU A 365 -5.08 -9.17 -22.42
C LEU A 365 -3.63 -9.55 -22.76
N PHE A 366 -3.43 -10.18 -23.92
CA PHE A 366 -2.15 -10.63 -24.45
C PHE A 366 -2.08 -10.28 -25.94
N ASP A 367 -1.88 -9.00 -26.23
CA ASP A 367 -1.70 -8.49 -27.58
C ASP A 367 -0.21 -8.50 -27.95
N ASP A 368 0.12 -9.10 -29.10
CA ASP A 368 1.47 -9.18 -29.64
C ASP A 368 2.05 -7.80 -29.99
N HIS A 369 1.20 -6.76 -30.17
CA HIS A 369 1.64 -5.37 -30.36
C HIS A 369 2.56 -4.86 -29.23
N TYR A 370 2.37 -5.33 -28.00
CA TYR A 370 3.22 -4.95 -26.87
C TYR A 370 4.57 -5.69 -26.83
N LEU A 371 4.76 -6.72 -27.66
CA LEU A 371 6.03 -7.45 -27.76
C LEU A 371 7.02 -6.69 -28.66
N LYS A 372 8.27 -6.55 -28.21
CA LYS A 372 9.34 -5.90 -28.97
C LYS A 372 10.13 -6.94 -29.77
N LYS A 373 10.56 -6.55 -30.97
CA LYS A 373 11.40 -7.40 -31.84
C LYS A 373 12.68 -7.83 -31.10
N GLY A 374 12.78 -9.11 -30.76
CA GLY A 374 13.88 -9.68 -29.98
C GLY A 374 13.51 -10.11 -28.55
N ASP A 375 12.30 -9.81 -28.06
CA ASP A 375 11.79 -10.46 -26.85
C ASP A 375 11.60 -11.98 -27.10
N HIS A 376 11.95 -12.81 -26.12
CA HIS A 376 11.65 -14.24 -26.17
C HIS A 376 10.12 -14.46 -25.98
N PRO A 377 9.43 -15.26 -26.82
CA PRO A 377 7.97 -15.35 -26.84
C PRO A 377 7.31 -15.54 -25.47
N THR A 378 7.81 -16.48 -24.66
CA THR A 378 7.26 -16.76 -23.32
C THR A 378 7.57 -15.67 -22.29
N PHE A 379 8.66 -14.92 -22.45
CA PHE A 379 9.09 -13.93 -21.45
C PHE A 379 8.55 -12.53 -21.78
N GLY A 380 8.44 -12.15 -23.06
CA GLY A 380 7.92 -10.84 -23.48
C GLY A 380 6.50 -10.54 -22.96
N LEU A 381 5.74 -11.56 -22.59
CA LEU A 381 4.43 -11.45 -21.95
C LEU A 381 4.40 -10.57 -20.68
N TRP A 382 5.55 -10.31 -20.01
CA TRP A 382 5.57 -9.33 -18.91
C TRP A 382 5.19 -7.91 -19.37
N ARG A 383 5.42 -7.55 -20.64
CA ARG A 383 4.99 -6.26 -21.20
C ARG A 383 3.47 -6.14 -21.21
N ASN A 384 2.76 -7.20 -21.59
CA ASN A 384 1.30 -7.20 -21.43
C ASN A 384 0.88 -7.03 -19.96
N ILE A 385 1.63 -7.52 -18.98
CA ILE A 385 1.29 -7.36 -17.55
C ILE A 385 1.48 -5.91 -17.04
N PHE A 386 2.35 -5.09 -17.65
CA PHE A 386 2.79 -3.79 -17.11
C PHE A 386 2.79 -2.58 -18.09
N ASP A 387 2.67 -2.81 -19.40
CA ASP A 387 2.58 -1.81 -20.48
C ASP A 387 1.19 -1.78 -21.14
N ASN A 388 0.47 -2.91 -21.23
CA ASN A 388 -0.87 -2.97 -21.81
C ASN A 388 -1.92 -2.41 -20.85
N GLN A 389 -2.66 -1.40 -21.30
CA GLN A 389 -3.65 -0.68 -20.50
C GLN A 389 -4.82 -1.59 -20.06
N VAL A 390 -5.37 -2.42 -20.97
CA VAL A 390 -6.48 -3.34 -20.65
C VAL A 390 -6.07 -4.31 -19.55
N THR A 391 -4.91 -4.92 -19.70
CA THR A 391 -4.37 -5.92 -18.78
C THR A 391 -3.97 -5.33 -17.44
N VAL A 392 -3.37 -4.14 -17.41
CA VAL A 392 -3.05 -3.41 -16.18
C VAL A 392 -4.33 -3.02 -15.42
N GLN A 393 -5.37 -2.56 -16.12
CA GLN A 393 -6.67 -2.23 -15.51
C GLN A 393 -7.35 -3.49 -14.94
N PHE A 394 -7.37 -4.59 -15.70
CA PHE A 394 -7.91 -5.88 -15.26
C PHE A 394 -7.15 -6.44 -14.03
N ASN A 395 -5.82 -6.46 -14.08
CA ASN A 395 -4.96 -6.92 -12.98
C ASN A 395 -5.22 -6.11 -11.69
N HIS A 396 -5.40 -4.79 -11.80
CA HIS A 396 -5.75 -3.95 -10.65
C HIS A 396 -7.15 -4.27 -10.09
N ARG A 397 -8.18 -4.43 -10.96
CA ARG A 397 -9.53 -4.85 -10.55
C ARG A 397 -9.51 -6.21 -9.83
N VAL A 398 -8.73 -7.18 -10.32
CA VAL A 398 -8.56 -8.51 -9.69
C VAL A 398 -7.85 -8.42 -8.34
N LEU A 399 -6.77 -7.63 -8.23
CA LEU A 399 -6.05 -7.41 -6.97
C LEU A 399 -6.91 -6.68 -5.92
N ALA A 400 -7.69 -5.68 -6.33
CA ALA A 400 -8.62 -4.98 -5.46
C ALA A 400 -9.73 -5.91 -4.94
N THR A 401 -10.34 -6.70 -5.83
CA THR A 401 -11.37 -7.69 -5.46
C THR A 401 -10.83 -8.77 -4.54
N THR A 402 -9.62 -9.27 -4.80
CA THR A 402 -8.92 -10.24 -3.95
C THR A 402 -8.63 -9.65 -2.56
N THR A 403 -8.13 -8.42 -2.51
CA THR A 403 -7.82 -7.72 -1.25
C THR A 403 -9.06 -7.44 -0.42
N PHE A 404 -10.16 -6.99 -1.04
CA PHE A 404 -11.44 -6.79 -0.36
C PHE A 404 -12.03 -8.11 0.16
N THR A 405 -11.95 -9.19 -0.63
CA THR A 405 -12.39 -10.53 -0.23
C THR A 405 -11.57 -11.05 0.95
N ALA A 406 -10.24 -10.88 0.92
CA ALA A 406 -9.35 -11.28 2.01
C ALA A 406 -9.59 -10.46 3.29
N ALA A 407 -9.82 -9.15 3.17
CA ALA A 407 -10.19 -8.28 4.29
C ALA A 407 -11.54 -8.68 4.90
N SER A 408 -12.53 -9.00 4.06
CA SER A 408 -13.85 -9.52 4.47
C SER A 408 -13.74 -10.86 5.19
N ALA A 409 -12.94 -11.79 4.67
CA ALA A 409 -12.66 -13.08 5.32
C ALA A 409 -11.96 -12.91 6.67
N LEU A 410 -10.99 -11.97 6.78
CA LEU A 410 -10.34 -11.64 8.05
C LEU A 410 -11.32 -11.01 9.05
N PHE A 411 -12.21 -10.14 8.58
CA PHE A 411 -13.27 -9.54 9.40
C PHE A 411 -14.25 -10.59 9.93
N LEU A 412 -14.73 -11.51 9.09
CA LEU A 412 -15.61 -12.61 9.52
C LEU A 412 -14.89 -13.56 10.49
N TYR A 413 -13.67 -14.01 10.17
CA TYR A 413 -12.87 -14.84 11.06
C TYR A 413 -12.61 -14.18 12.43
N SER A 414 -12.45 -12.85 12.46
CA SER A 414 -12.27 -12.10 13.72
C SER A 414 -13.45 -12.17 14.68
N ARG A 415 -14.67 -12.46 14.20
CA ARG A 415 -15.89 -12.48 15.05
C ARG A 415 -15.85 -13.59 16.10
N GLY A 416 -15.26 -14.75 15.76
CA GLY A 416 -15.10 -15.90 16.65
C GLY A 416 -13.84 -15.87 17.53
N LEU A 417 -13.10 -14.76 17.57
CA LEU A 417 -11.82 -14.66 18.29
C LEU A 417 -11.92 -13.78 19.56
N PRO A 418 -11.20 -14.11 20.64
CA PRO A 418 -11.16 -13.34 21.89
C PRO A 418 -10.28 -12.08 21.75
N LEU A 419 -10.70 -11.17 20.86
CA LEU A 419 -9.95 -9.96 20.52
C LEU A 419 -10.25 -8.81 21.49
N PRO A 420 -9.22 -8.22 22.15
CA PRO A 420 -9.36 -6.99 22.93
C PRO A 420 -10.00 -5.83 22.16
N PRO A 421 -10.65 -4.86 22.85
CA PRO A 421 -11.42 -3.80 22.19
C PRO A 421 -10.66 -2.99 21.13
N HIS A 422 -9.38 -2.67 21.37
CA HIS A 422 -8.57 -1.89 20.42
C HIS A 422 -8.21 -2.70 19.15
N ILE A 423 -7.98 -4.01 19.27
CA ILE A 423 -7.80 -4.88 18.09
C ILE A 423 -9.14 -5.03 17.35
N ARG A 424 -10.25 -5.22 18.07
CA ARG A 424 -11.60 -5.31 17.47
C ARG A 424 -11.98 -4.03 16.71
N LEU A 425 -11.64 -2.86 17.26
CA LEU A 425 -11.73 -1.56 16.57
C LEU A 425 -10.88 -1.55 15.30
N GLY A 426 -9.61 -1.99 15.37
CA GLY A 426 -8.72 -2.08 14.21
C GLY A 426 -9.27 -2.94 13.06
N VAL A 427 -9.90 -4.08 13.37
CA VAL A 427 -10.53 -4.94 12.34
C VAL A 427 -11.80 -4.29 11.76
N ASN A 428 -12.61 -3.66 12.60
CA ASN A 428 -13.82 -2.97 12.13
C ASN A 428 -13.47 -1.75 11.25
N ALA A 429 -12.45 -0.98 11.64
CA ALA A 429 -11.94 0.14 10.86
C ALA A 429 -11.35 -0.32 9.52
N LEU A 430 -10.53 -1.37 9.51
CA LEU A 430 -10.00 -2.00 8.29
C LEU A 430 -11.14 -2.37 7.33
N MET A 431 -12.21 -3.00 7.82
CA MET A 431 -13.35 -3.41 6.98
C MET A 431 -14.14 -2.20 6.45
N GLY A 432 -14.47 -1.22 7.30
CA GLY A 432 -15.20 -0.02 6.89
C GLY A 432 -14.43 0.81 5.85
N ILE A 433 -13.12 0.97 6.05
CA ILE A 433 -12.24 1.67 5.11
C ILE A 433 -12.07 0.86 3.82
N ALA A 434 -12.07 -0.48 3.86
CA ALA A 434 -12.07 -1.32 2.66
C ALA A 434 -13.35 -1.14 1.82
N CYS A 435 -14.53 -1.06 2.45
CA CYS A 435 -15.77 -0.71 1.76
C CYS A 435 -15.70 0.67 1.11
N CYS A 436 -15.21 1.68 1.83
CA CYS A 436 -15.03 3.03 1.29
C CYS A 436 -14.04 3.05 0.10
N GLN A 437 -12.95 2.29 0.18
CA GLN A 437 -11.94 2.23 -0.87
C GLN A 437 -12.45 1.57 -2.15
N VAL A 438 -13.23 0.49 -2.02
CA VAL A 438 -13.91 -0.14 -3.17
C VAL A 438 -14.95 0.81 -3.77
N GLY A 439 -15.75 1.48 -2.95
CA GLY A 439 -16.70 2.50 -3.39
C GLY A 439 -16.03 3.65 -4.16
N LEU A 440 -14.92 4.18 -3.64
CA LEU A 440 -14.10 5.19 -4.32
C LEU A 440 -13.50 4.68 -5.63
N GLY A 441 -13.08 3.41 -5.70
CA GLY A 441 -12.53 2.81 -6.92
C GLY A 441 -13.59 2.69 -8.01
N ILE A 442 -14.76 2.15 -7.67
CA ILE A 442 -15.90 2.05 -8.58
C ILE A 442 -16.41 3.44 -9.00
N ALA A 443 -16.45 4.42 -8.09
CA ALA A 443 -16.82 5.79 -8.45
C ALA A 443 -15.81 6.45 -9.38
N THR A 444 -14.50 6.32 -9.11
CA THR A 444 -13.43 6.83 -9.99
C THR A 444 -13.56 6.24 -11.39
N LEU A 445 -13.93 4.96 -11.48
CA LEU A 445 -14.13 4.24 -12.74
C LEU A 445 -15.37 4.74 -13.50
N LEU A 446 -16.55 4.73 -12.87
CA LEU A 446 -17.83 5.07 -13.51
C LEU A 446 -17.90 6.53 -13.98
N TYR A 447 -17.19 7.44 -13.31
CA TYR A 447 -17.18 8.88 -13.64
C TYR A 447 -15.99 9.31 -14.53
N MET A 448 -15.30 8.38 -15.20
CA MET A 448 -14.17 8.68 -16.12
C MET A 448 -12.97 9.37 -15.44
N VAL A 449 -12.52 8.82 -14.31
CA VAL A 449 -11.34 9.24 -13.53
C VAL A 449 -11.28 10.75 -13.21
N PRO A 450 -12.30 11.37 -12.57
CA PRO A 450 -12.20 12.77 -12.15
C PRO A 450 -11.07 12.94 -11.14
N VAL A 451 -10.27 14.00 -11.29
CA VAL A 451 -9.09 14.31 -10.44
C VAL A 451 -9.41 14.18 -8.95
N THR A 452 -10.57 14.67 -8.52
CA THR A 452 -11.04 14.60 -7.12
C THR A 452 -11.29 13.17 -6.64
N LEU A 453 -11.92 12.32 -7.45
CA LEU A 453 -12.18 10.92 -7.10
C LEU A 453 -10.90 10.08 -7.16
N GLY A 454 -10.07 10.24 -8.19
CA GLY A 454 -8.78 9.55 -8.29
C GLY A 454 -7.84 9.91 -7.12
N THR A 455 -7.77 11.19 -6.76
CA THR A 455 -7.00 11.67 -5.59
C THR A 455 -7.58 11.10 -4.28
N ALA A 456 -8.91 11.09 -4.13
CA ALA A 456 -9.56 10.50 -2.95
C ALA A 456 -9.32 8.99 -2.86
N HIS A 457 -9.32 8.27 -3.99
CA HIS A 457 -9.00 6.84 -4.04
C HIS A 457 -7.53 6.56 -3.70
N GLN A 458 -6.59 7.41 -4.14
CA GLN A 458 -5.18 7.32 -3.74
C GLN A 458 -4.98 7.58 -2.23
N ALA A 459 -5.65 8.60 -1.69
CA ALA A 459 -5.66 8.89 -0.24
C ALA A 459 -6.31 7.74 0.57
N GLY A 460 -7.42 7.20 0.08
CA GLY A 460 -8.12 6.06 0.67
C GLY A 460 -7.28 4.78 0.65
N SER A 461 -6.47 4.57 -0.39
CA SER A 461 -5.54 3.42 -0.47
C SER A 461 -4.49 3.46 0.64
N LEU A 462 -3.89 4.63 0.86
CA LEU A 462 -2.92 4.81 1.95
C LEU A 462 -3.61 4.76 3.33
N THR A 463 -4.86 5.20 3.43
CA THR A 463 -5.69 5.07 4.65
C THR A 463 -6.03 3.61 4.96
N LEU A 464 -6.34 2.80 3.95
CA LEU A 464 -6.56 1.35 4.08
C LEU A 464 -5.29 0.64 4.55
N LEU A 465 -4.14 0.99 3.96
CA LEU A 465 -2.84 0.49 4.40
C LEU A 465 -2.55 0.88 5.86
N THR A 466 -2.91 2.10 6.26
CA THR A 466 -2.79 2.58 7.65
C THR A 466 -3.61 1.74 8.63
N ALA A 467 -4.86 1.40 8.27
CA ALA A 467 -5.71 0.53 9.09
C ALA A 467 -5.16 -0.91 9.21
N ALA A 468 -4.64 -1.46 8.10
CA ALA A 468 -4.00 -2.77 8.09
C ALA A 468 -2.72 -2.79 8.95
N LEU A 469 -1.88 -1.75 8.85
CA LEU A 469 -0.67 -1.57 9.66
C LEU A 469 -1.01 -1.38 11.14
N TYR A 470 -2.05 -0.62 11.48
CA TYR A 470 -2.53 -0.45 12.85
C TYR A 470 -3.00 -1.78 13.47
N LEU A 471 -3.75 -2.59 12.72
CA LEU A 471 -4.18 -3.93 13.14
C LEU A 471 -2.96 -4.85 13.35
N MET A 472 -2.06 -4.92 12.37
CA MET A 472 -0.83 -5.70 12.44
C MET A 472 0.08 -5.27 13.62
N HIS A 473 0.15 -3.97 13.90
CA HIS A 473 0.87 -3.41 15.05
C HIS A 473 0.22 -3.79 16.38
N SER A 474 -1.09 -3.61 16.51
CA SER A 474 -1.86 -3.93 17.72
C SER A 474 -1.82 -5.43 18.06
N LEU A 475 -1.57 -6.28 17.07
CA LEU A 475 -1.41 -7.72 17.21
C LEU A 475 0.01 -8.17 17.63
N LYS A 476 0.98 -7.27 17.82
CA LYS A 476 2.32 -7.63 18.33
C LYS A 476 2.23 -8.31 19.71
N LYS A 477 3.19 -9.17 20.04
CA LYS A 477 3.27 -9.77 21.38
C LYS A 477 3.61 -8.68 22.40
N VAL A 478 2.82 -8.58 23.46
CA VAL A 478 3.17 -7.76 24.63
C VAL A 478 4.12 -8.57 25.51
N PRO A 479 5.30 -8.06 25.88
CA PRO A 479 6.15 -8.74 26.84
C PRO A 479 5.45 -8.74 28.21
N VAL A 480 5.24 -9.92 28.78
CA VAL A 480 4.82 -10.02 30.18
C VAL A 480 6.03 -9.71 31.04
N LEU A 481 6.07 -8.51 31.60
CA LEU A 481 7.02 -8.17 32.65
C LEU A 481 6.77 -9.13 33.82
N LYS A 482 7.67 -10.08 34.04
CA LYS A 482 7.66 -10.85 35.29
C LYS A 482 7.83 -9.82 36.41
N LYS A 483 6.86 -9.74 37.33
CA LYS A 483 6.97 -8.91 38.54
C LYS A 483 8.25 -9.30 39.26
N ILE A 484 9.28 -8.47 39.13
CA ILE A 484 10.45 -8.54 39.99
C ILE A 484 9.93 -8.20 41.38
N ARG A 485 9.99 -9.17 42.30
CA ARG A 485 9.83 -8.84 43.73
C ARG A 485 10.95 -7.86 44.06
N LEU A 486 10.57 -6.63 44.38
CA LEU A 486 11.44 -5.76 45.18
C LEU A 486 11.78 -6.54 46.46
N ARG A 487 13.04 -6.47 46.87
CA ARG A 487 13.50 -6.99 48.16
C ARG A 487 13.13 -6.03 49.26
#